data_AF-A0A9Q4GYU1-F1
#
_entry.id   AF-A0A9Q4GYU1-F1
#
_cell.length_a   1.000
_cell.length_b   1.000
_cell.length_c   1.000
_cell.angle_alpha   90.00
_cell.angle_beta   90.00
_cell.angle_gamma   90.00
#
_symmetry.space_group_name_H-M   'P 1'
#
loop_
_entity.id
_entity.type
_entity.pdbx_description
1 polymer ?
#
loop_
_entity_poly.entity_id
_entity_poly.type
_entity_poly.pdbx_seq_one_letter_code
_entity_poly.pdbx_strand_id
1 'polypeptide(L)' 'MGYILLFFVGGPLIFAIGNLVLGPLFNRRIPMRVHFRSFIIATAIYLILAGLFYYFILSHYV' A
#
# COMPACT_ATOMS: atom_id res chain seq x y z
N MET A 1 -3.43 -11.44 16.46
CA MET A 1 -2.60 -11.70 15.25
C MET A 1 -3.27 -11.32 13.93
N GLY A 2 -4.50 -11.77 13.61
CA GLY A 2 -5.10 -11.53 12.28
C GLY A 2 -5.27 -10.04 11.88
N TYR A 3 -5.55 -9.16 12.84
CA TYR A 3 -5.66 -7.71 12.59
C TYR A 3 -4.32 -7.06 12.20
N ILE A 4 -3.19 -7.60 12.67
CA ILE A 4 -1.86 -7.13 12.28
C ILE A 4 -1.61 -7.45 10.80
N LEU A 5 -1.97 -8.66 10.37
CA LEU A 5 -1.88 -9.03 8.95
C LEU A 5 -2.77 -8.14 8.08
N LEU A 6 -4.00 -7.85 8.52
CA LEU A 6 -4.89 -6.94 7.81
C LEU A 6 -4.33 -5.51 7.73
N PHE A 7 -3.62 -5.04 8.75
CA PHE A 7 -2.93 -3.75 8.72
C PHE A 7 -1.84 -3.71 7.64
N PHE A 8 -0.98 -4.74 7.56
CA PHE A 8 0.08 -4.80 6.55
C PHE A 8 -0.45 -5.03 5.13
N VAL A 9 -1.58 -5.73 4.96
CA VAL A 9 -2.13 -6.11 3.65
C VAL A 9 -3.17 -5.09 3.15
N GLY A 10 -3.88 -4.41 4.05
CA GLY A 10 -4.96 -3.48 3.72
C GLY A 10 -4.49 -2.25 2.94
N GLY A 11 -3.39 -1.61 3.38
CA GLY A 11 -2.80 -0.48 2.65
C GLY A 11 -2.40 -0.84 1.21
N PRO A 12 -1.61 -1.91 0.99
CA PRO A 12 -1.27 -2.38 -0.35
C PRO A 12 -2.49 -2.69 -1.22
N LEU A 13 -3.55 -3.30 -0.66
CA LEU A 13 -4.79 -3.56 -1.41
C LEU A 13 -5.45 -2.27 -1.90
N ILE A 14 -5.53 -1.25 -1.04
CA ILE A 14 -6.09 0.06 -1.40
C ILE A 14 -5.26 0.71 -2.51
N PHE A 15 -3.92 0.67 -2.40
CA PHE A 15 -3.06 1.21 -3.45
C PHE A 15 -3.14 0.44 -4.76
N ALA A 16 -3.31 -0.88 -4.71
CA ALA A 16 -3.48 -1.71 -5.90
C ALA A 16 -4.76 -1.32 -6.64
N ILE A 17 -5.88 -1.18 -5.93
CA ILE A 17 -7.16 -0.74 -6.53
C ILE A 17 -7.00 0.67 -7.10
N GLY A 18 -6.46 1.61 -6.33
CA GLY A 18 -6.30 3.01 -6.77
C GLY A 18 -5.39 3.15 -7.99
N ASN A 19 -4.19 2.56 -7.95
CA ASN A 19 -3.17 2.77 -8.98
C ASN A 19 -3.30 1.80 -10.15
N LEU A 20 -3.71 0.56 -9.95
CA LEU A 20 -3.71 -0.46 -11.01
C LEU A 20 -5.09 -0.67 -11.66
N VAL A 21 -6.17 -0.29 -10.98
CA VAL A 21 -7.55 -0.45 -11.49
C VAL A 21 -8.16 0.92 -11.80
N LEU A 22 -8.37 1.75 -10.78
CA LEU A 22 -9.07 3.02 -10.91
C LEU A 22 -8.28 4.02 -11.75
N GLY A 23 -6.99 4.19 -11.50
CA GLY A 23 -6.13 5.12 -12.25
C GLY A 23 -6.16 4.88 -13.77
N PRO A 24 -5.86 3.66 -14.24
CA PRO A 24 -5.92 3.32 -15.66
C PRO A 24 -7.34 3.41 -16.24
N LEU A 25 -8.36 3.09 -15.44
CA LEU A 25 -9.77 3.20 -15.86
C LEU A 25 -10.17 4.66 -16.11
N PHE A 26 -9.78 5.59 -15.24
CA PHE A 26 -10.13 7.00 -15.34
C PHE A 26 -9.22 7.81 -16.28
N ASN A 27 -7.95 7.41 -16.45
CA ASN A 27 -7.02 8.16 -17.28
C ASN A 27 -6.16 7.28 -18.20
N ARG A 28 -6.77 6.83 -19.30
CA ARG A 28 -6.13 5.98 -20.32
C ARG A 28 -4.93 6.59 -21.04
N ARG A 29 -4.70 7.91 -20.88
CA ARG A 29 -3.52 8.60 -21.46
C ARG A 29 -2.23 8.29 -20.73
N ILE A 30 -2.30 7.90 -19.45
CA ILE A 30 -1.13 7.54 -18.67
C ILE A 30 -0.81 6.06 -18.91
N PRO A 31 0.42 5.73 -19.32
CA PRO A 31 0.79 4.34 -19.57
C PRO A 31 0.83 3.53 -18.26
N MET A 32 0.37 2.28 -18.32
CA MET A 32 0.26 1.37 -17.16
C MET A 32 1.56 1.23 -16.35
N ARG A 33 2.72 1.38 -17.00
CA ARG A 33 4.04 1.37 -16.32
C ARG A 33 4.18 2.46 -15.25
N VAL A 34 3.55 3.63 -15.43
CA VAL A 34 3.59 4.74 -14.47
C VAL A 34 2.72 4.43 -13.27
N HIS A 35 1.51 3.91 -13.52
CA HIS A 35 0.59 3.40 -12.51
C HIS A 35 1.23 2.29 -11.66
N PHE A 36 1.93 1.34 -12.30
CA PHE A 36 2.64 0.27 -11.61
C PHE A 36 3.81 0.78 -10.75
N ARG A 37 4.59 1.74 -11.25
CA ARG A 37 5.64 2.38 -10.45
C ARG A 37 5.07 3.14 -9.25
N SER A 38 3.98 3.88 -9.45
CA SER A 38 3.28 4.58 -8.37
C SER A 38 2.79 3.60 -7.30
N PHE A 39 2.20 2.47 -7.71
CA PHE A 39 1.79 1.40 -6.80
C PHE A 39 2.96 0.86 -5.97
N ILE A 40 4.08 0.51 -6.62
CA ILE A 40 5.25 -0.04 -5.92
C ILE A 40 5.80 0.97 -4.91
N ILE A 41 5.98 2.22 -5.31
CA ILE A 41 6.54 3.27 -4.44
C ILE A 41 5.62 3.52 -3.25
N ALA A 42 4.32 3.70 -3.48
CA ALA A 42 3.35 3.93 -2.41
C ALA A 42 3.30 2.75 -1.42
N THR A 43 3.31 1.52 -1.96
CA THR A 43 3.31 0.29 -1.15
C THR A 43 4.59 0.15 -0.34
N ALA A 44 5.75 0.40 -0.92
CA ALA A 44 7.03 0.33 -0.22
C ALA A 44 7.09 1.33 0.93
N ILE A 45 6.72 2.59 0.68
CA ILE A 45 6.66 3.64 1.70
C ILE A 45 5.72 3.24 2.84
N TYR A 46 4.52 2.76 2.48
CA TYR A 46 3.54 2.32 3.46
C TYR A 46 4.05 1.17 4.31
N LEU A 47 4.65 0.13 3.72
CA LEU A 47 5.15 -1.03 4.46
C LEU A 47 6.32 -0.66 5.38
N ILE A 48 7.18 0.28 4.97
CA ILE A 48 8.25 0.82 5.84
C ILE A 48 7.62 1.52 7.04
N LEU A 49 6.67 2.43 6.81
CA LEU A 49 6.00 3.16 7.89
C LEU A 49 5.19 2.23 8.81
N ALA A 50 4.48 1.26 8.24
CA ALA A 50 3.73 0.25 8.96
C ALA A 50 4.67 -0.63 9.82
N GLY A 51 5.83 -0.99 9.28
CA GLY A 51 6.86 -1.74 10.01
C GLY A 51 7.45 -0.94 11.17
N LEU A 52 7.76 0.33 10.95
CA LEU A 52 8.24 1.24 12.00
C LEU A 52 7.17 1.45 13.08
N PHE A 53 5.92 1.70 12.69
CA PHE A 53 4.80 1.86 13.62
C PHE A 53 4.57 0.57 14.42
N TYR A 54 4.63 -0.58 13.77
CA TYR A 54 4.54 -1.87 14.45
C TYR A 54 5.66 -2.04 15.47
N TYR A 55 6.90 -1.78 15.08
CA TYR A 55 8.06 -1.95 15.95
C TYR A 55 8.02 -0.99 17.15
N PHE A 56 7.85 0.32 16.92
CA PHE A 56 7.96 1.32 18.00
C PHE A 56 6.72 1.49 18.85
N ILE A 57 5.54 1.18 18.31
CA ILE A 57 4.28 1.42 19.01
C ILE A 57 3.62 0.08 19.28
N LEU A 58 3.16 -0.61 18.23
CA LEU A 58 2.25 -1.73 18.44
C LEU A 58 2.88 -2.92 19.17
N SER A 59 4.17 -3.20 18.97
CA SER A 59 4.89 -4.30 19.62
C SER A 59 5.06 -4.12 21.14
N HIS A 60 4.98 -2.88 21.63
CA HIS A 60 5.00 -2.60 23.07
C HIS A 60 3.64 -2.83 23.75
N TYR A 61 2.56 -2.84 22.98
CA TYR A 61 1.18 -2.95 23.49
C TYR A 61 0.51 -4.31 23.19
N VAL A 62 1.17 -5.19 22.43
CA VAL A 62 0.67 -6.51 22.00
C VAL A 62 1.65 -7.59 22.44
#